data_AF-A0A257KBG8-F1
#
_entry.id   AF-A0A257KBG8-F1
#
_cell.length_a   1.000
_cell.length_b   1.000
_cell.length_c   1.000
_cell.angle_alpha   90.00
_cell.angle_beta   90.00
_cell.angle_gamma   90.00
#
_symmetry.space_group_name_H-M   'P 1'
#
loop_
_entity.id
_entity.type
_entity.pdbx_description
1 polymer ?
#
loop_
_entity_poly.entity_id
_entity_poly.type
_entity_poly.pdbx_seq_one_letter_code
_entity_poly.pdbx_strand_id
1 'polypeptide(L)'
;MKRYFLATTLLIFSHCTLSAQVNELVNLRKKTTLFVQYDQGKIDSLPKTDATTIALKKSVETAFFDFIKHKDSKNLDNLRKNSIDNKSSYIIGKMNYFFSNLRRNRYKKELENNVNYSIGFYGFYDYKLPDFVSIQIQPFTIDNIEFVIYYYHLNGVGTYYIKEVISNKIIFESPALTSNCPVVIFNKLDKNHLLLVEDMGSLGQRAFVINTVKKWHIIPAFKGMAFKFDDKEYAQKADVGLRTYARFAESKSIINGYGPGFIEKYEMKFDEKTKTLSYGKYKPKKEEEGIISAQWTNHCFTMDDYFLGENMEDPSQIPRE
;
A
#
# COMPACT_ATOMS: atom_id res chain seq x y z
N MET A 1 70.92 -8.94 -23.18
CA MET A 1 70.49 -9.01 -21.76
C MET A 1 70.15 -7.59 -21.33
N LYS A 2 68.97 -7.20 -20.83
CA LYS A 2 67.81 -7.89 -20.24
C LYS A 2 66.53 -7.25 -20.79
N ARG A 3 65.51 -8.06 -21.12
CA ARG A 3 64.15 -7.58 -21.40
C ARG A 3 63.47 -7.29 -20.06
N TYR A 4 63.11 -6.03 -19.80
CA TYR A 4 62.23 -5.71 -18.69
C TYR A 4 60.79 -5.88 -19.17
N PHE A 5 60.18 -7.00 -18.78
CA PHE A 5 58.73 -7.17 -18.75
C PHE A 5 58.20 -6.15 -17.74
N LEU A 6 57.74 -4.98 -18.21
CA LEU A 6 56.88 -4.13 -17.40
C LEU A 6 55.49 -4.76 -17.46
N ALA A 7 55.26 -5.73 -16.59
CA ALA A 7 53.92 -6.17 -16.25
C ALA A 7 53.27 -5.02 -15.48
N THR A 8 52.66 -4.10 -16.20
CA THR A 8 51.75 -3.11 -15.61
C THR A 8 50.52 -3.89 -15.18
N THR A 9 50.54 -4.32 -13.92
CA THR A 9 49.40 -4.82 -13.17
C THR A 9 48.30 -3.78 -13.26
N LEU A 10 47.36 -4.02 -14.16
CA LEU A 10 46.05 -3.38 -14.17
C LEU A 10 45.38 -3.84 -12.87
N LEU A 11 45.59 -3.10 -11.79
CA LEU A 11 44.78 -3.18 -10.58
C LEU A 11 43.36 -2.79 -11.00
N ILE A 12 42.60 -3.81 -11.40
CA ILE A 12 41.15 -3.76 -11.46
C ILE A 12 40.71 -3.51 -10.01
N PHE A 13 40.62 -2.25 -9.61
CA PHE A 13 39.76 -1.86 -8.51
C PHE A 13 38.35 -2.18 -8.96
N SER A 14 37.94 -3.44 -8.77
CA SER A 14 36.55 -3.84 -8.69
C SER A 14 35.96 -3.20 -7.43
N HIS A 15 35.82 -1.88 -7.44
CA HIS A 15 34.81 -1.24 -6.62
C HIS A 15 33.51 -1.83 -7.13
N CYS A 16 32.90 -2.72 -6.36
CA CYS A 16 31.50 -3.10 -6.52
C CYS A 16 30.68 -1.80 -6.51
N THR A 17 30.52 -1.17 -7.66
CA THR A 17 29.53 -0.12 -7.84
C THR A 17 28.20 -0.84 -7.73
N LEU A 18 27.63 -0.81 -6.53
CA LEU A 18 26.27 -1.26 -6.30
C LEU A 18 25.38 -0.65 -7.38
N SER A 19 24.42 -1.41 -7.88
CA SER A 19 23.48 -0.92 -8.88
C SER A 19 22.76 0.34 -8.37
N ALA A 20 22.33 1.23 -9.27
CA ALA A 20 21.71 2.50 -8.90
C ALA A 20 20.47 2.30 -7.99
N GLN A 21 19.62 1.32 -8.31
CA GLN A 21 18.50 0.88 -7.46
C GLN A 21 18.94 0.51 -6.04
N VAL A 22 20.06 -0.21 -5.89
CA VAL A 22 20.58 -0.62 -4.58
C VAL A 22 21.10 0.58 -3.80
N ASN A 23 21.77 1.53 -4.46
CA ASN A 23 22.23 2.75 -3.81
C ASN A 23 21.07 3.61 -3.30
N GLU A 24 19.99 3.72 -4.08
CA GLU A 24 18.78 4.44 -3.68
C GLU A 24 18.10 3.77 -2.49
N LEU A 25 17.98 2.44 -2.48
CA LEU A 25 17.43 1.71 -1.33
C LEU A 25 18.28 1.90 -0.06
N VAL A 26 19.60 1.85 -0.20
CA VAL A 26 20.53 2.10 0.90
C VAL A 26 20.42 3.54 1.40
N ASN A 27 20.28 4.51 0.50
CA ASN A 27 20.07 5.91 0.86
C ASN A 27 18.74 6.10 1.61
N LEU A 28 17.64 5.54 1.10
CA LEU A 28 16.35 5.54 1.77
C LEU A 28 16.46 4.98 3.19
N ARG A 29 17.05 3.79 3.35
CA ARG A 29 17.26 3.21 4.68
C ARG A 29 18.05 4.15 5.59
N LYS A 30 19.14 4.76 5.11
CA LYS A 30 19.95 5.70 5.91
C LYS A 30 19.10 6.89 6.40
N LYS A 31 18.29 7.48 5.53
CA LYS A 31 17.39 8.59 5.91
C LYS A 31 16.34 8.15 6.91
N THR A 32 15.72 6.99 6.70
CA THR A 32 14.76 6.41 7.66
C THR A 32 15.43 6.13 9.00
N THR A 33 16.64 5.57 9.02
CA THR A 33 17.41 5.30 10.24
C THR A 33 17.62 6.58 11.05
N LEU A 34 18.06 7.64 10.36
CA LEU A 34 18.33 8.93 10.98
C LEU A 34 17.05 9.52 11.59
N PHE A 35 15.94 9.50 10.86
CA PHE A 35 14.65 9.96 11.38
C PHE A 35 14.21 9.15 12.60
N VAL A 36 14.28 7.82 12.54
CA VAL A 36 13.89 6.91 13.64
C VAL A 36 14.74 7.16 14.88
N GLN A 37 16.06 7.29 14.74
CA GLN A 37 16.96 7.56 15.86
C GLN A 37 16.72 8.96 16.47
N TYR A 38 16.47 9.97 15.62
CA TYR A 38 16.07 11.30 16.06
C TYR A 38 14.75 11.26 16.85
N ASP A 39 13.74 10.55 16.34
CA ASP A 39 12.43 10.43 16.97
C ASP A 39 12.53 9.72 18.34
N GLN A 40 13.48 8.79 18.49
CA GLN A 40 13.81 8.14 19.78
C GLN A 40 14.60 9.03 20.74
N GLY A 41 15.05 10.21 20.31
CA GLY A 41 15.96 11.05 21.12
C GLY A 41 17.33 10.41 21.32
N LYS A 42 17.79 9.57 20.38
CA LYS A 42 19.12 8.92 20.42
C LYS A 42 20.21 9.75 19.72
N ILE A 43 19.90 10.98 19.32
CA ILE A 43 20.83 11.87 18.64
C ILE A 43 20.89 13.19 19.40
N ASP A 44 21.85 13.30 20.32
CA ASP A 44 22.00 14.46 21.20
C ASP A 44 22.27 15.76 20.44
N SER A 45 22.85 15.67 19.23
CA SER A 45 23.16 16.81 18.37
C SER A 45 21.97 17.38 17.61
N LEU A 46 20.80 16.72 17.63
CA LEU A 46 19.61 17.16 16.91
C LEU A 46 18.47 17.48 17.89
N PRO A 47 18.13 18.78 18.10
CA PRO A 47 17.05 19.15 19.01
C PRO A 47 15.69 18.71 18.46
N LYS A 48 14.83 18.17 19.34
CA LYS A 48 13.45 17.80 19.02
C LYS A 48 12.59 19.05 18.82
N THR A 49 12.50 19.51 17.57
CA THR A 49 11.66 20.65 17.17
C THR A 49 10.77 20.26 15.99
N ASP A 50 9.66 20.97 15.79
CA ASP A 50 8.78 20.74 14.64
C ASP A 50 9.50 20.93 13.30
N ALA A 51 10.35 21.96 13.22
CA ALA A 51 11.14 22.25 12.02
C ALA A 51 12.10 21.09 11.68
N THR A 52 12.83 20.57 12.66
CA THR A 52 13.73 19.40 12.46
C THR A 52 12.93 18.17 12.04
N THR A 53 11.78 17.95 12.67
CA THR A 53 10.89 16.80 12.38
C THR A 53 10.37 16.86 10.94
N ILE A 54 9.90 18.03 10.49
CA ILE A 54 9.43 18.25 9.11
C ILE A 54 10.56 18.02 8.10
N ALA A 55 11.75 18.58 8.36
CA ALA A 55 12.90 18.42 7.47
C ALA A 55 13.34 16.96 7.32
N LEU A 56 13.40 16.21 8.43
CA LEU A 56 13.79 14.80 8.39
C LEU A 56 12.72 13.92 7.72
N LYS A 57 11.43 14.15 7.98
CA LYS A 57 10.34 13.47 7.24
C LYS A 57 10.46 13.74 5.74
N LYS A 58 10.69 14.99 5.35
CA LYS A 58 10.84 15.36 3.94
C LYS A 58 12.05 14.69 3.28
N SER A 59 13.15 14.52 4.02
CA SER A 59 14.35 13.81 3.58
C SER A 59 14.07 12.33 3.31
N VAL A 60 13.26 11.69 4.16
CA VAL A 60 12.81 10.30 3.96
C VAL A 60 11.89 10.20 2.74
N GLU A 61 10.89 11.06 2.62
CA GLU A 61 9.98 11.12 1.46
C GLU A 61 10.75 11.29 0.15
N THR A 62 11.73 12.20 0.12
CA THR A 62 12.56 12.45 -1.06
C THR A 62 13.37 11.21 -1.44
N ALA A 63 14.01 10.56 -0.47
CA ALA A 63 14.77 9.35 -0.73
C ALA A 63 13.88 8.19 -1.20
N PHE A 64 12.63 8.11 -0.70
CA PHE A 64 11.66 7.15 -1.19
C PHE A 64 11.24 7.45 -2.63
N PHE A 65 10.99 8.72 -2.94
CA PHE A 65 10.63 9.17 -4.27
C PHE A 65 11.74 8.88 -5.30
N ASP A 66 13.00 9.08 -4.91
CA ASP A 66 14.16 8.74 -5.74
C ASP A 66 14.21 7.23 -6.03
N PHE A 67 14.04 6.40 -5.00
CA PHE A 67 13.98 4.93 -5.16
C PHE A 67 12.88 4.48 -6.12
N ILE A 68 11.65 5.01 -6.00
CA ILE A 68 10.54 4.55 -6.86
C ILE A 68 10.66 5.04 -8.30
N LYS A 69 11.33 6.17 -8.53
CA LYS A 69 11.58 6.72 -9.88
C LYS A 69 12.56 5.90 -10.71
N HIS A 70 13.39 5.08 -10.08
CA HIS A 70 14.29 4.20 -10.79
C HIS A 70 13.54 3.16 -11.62
N LYS A 71 13.99 2.90 -12.85
CA LYS A 71 13.29 2.01 -13.80
C LYS A 71 13.09 0.60 -13.25
N ASP A 72 14.13 0.08 -12.60
CA ASP A 72 14.11 -1.27 -12.01
C ASP A 72 13.55 -1.33 -10.59
N SER A 73 12.96 -0.27 -10.05
CA SER A 73 12.56 -0.21 -8.62
C SER A 73 11.58 -1.30 -8.18
N LYS A 74 10.80 -1.87 -9.12
CA LYS A 74 9.92 -3.04 -8.85
C LYS A 74 10.67 -4.39 -8.78
N ASN A 75 11.89 -4.47 -9.30
CA ASN A 75 12.64 -5.71 -9.46
C ASN A 75 13.40 -6.05 -8.18
N LEU A 76 12.81 -6.91 -7.35
CA LEU A 76 13.48 -7.40 -6.14
C LEU A 76 14.64 -8.36 -6.42
N ASP A 77 14.67 -9.03 -7.58
CA ASP A 77 15.73 -9.98 -7.88
C ASP A 77 17.07 -9.27 -8.11
N ASN A 78 17.06 -8.05 -8.66
CA ASN A 78 18.27 -7.23 -8.72
C ASN A 78 18.78 -6.86 -7.32
N LEU A 79 17.88 -6.53 -6.38
CA LEU A 79 18.27 -6.28 -4.98
C LEU A 79 18.86 -7.53 -4.32
N ARG A 80 18.24 -8.70 -4.53
CA ARG A 80 18.72 -10.00 -4.01
C ARG A 80 20.10 -10.36 -4.57
N LYS A 81 20.30 -10.24 -5.88
CA LYS A 81 21.59 -10.53 -6.54
C LYS A 81 22.74 -9.66 -6.03
N ASN A 82 22.43 -8.46 -5.55
CA ASN A 82 23.40 -7.51 -5.00
C ASN A 82 23.46 -7.53 -3.47
N SER A 83 23.05 -8.63 -2.85
CA SER A 83 23.04 -8.80 -1.40
C SER A 83 23.70 -10.12 -0.99
N ILE A 84 24.17 -10.18 0.25
CA ILE A 84 24.64 -11.43 0.87
C ILE A 84 23.44 -12.09 1.54
N ASP A 85 23.12 -13.32 1.16
CA ASP A 85 22.07 -14.11 1.82
C ASP A 85 22.46 -14.42 3.27
N ASN A 86 21.55 -14.14 4.20
CA ASN A 86 21.68 -14.37 5.63
C ASN A 86 20.44 -15.09 6.17
N LYS A 87 20.17 -16.27 5.59
CA LYS A 87 19.09 -17.22 5.95
C LYS A 87 17.67 -16.66 5.80
N SER A 88 17.29 -15.78 6.71
CA SER A 88 15.97 -15.11 6.73
C SER A 88 16.02 -13.68 6.23
N SER A 89 17.21 -13.14 5.95
CA SER A 89 17.43 -11.74 5.56
C SER A 89 18.51 -11.61 4.49
N TYR A 90 18.61 -10.41 3.92
CA TYR A 90 19.58 -10.04 2.90
C TYR A 90 20.44 -8.87 3.39
N ILE A 91 21.76 -9.00 3.31
CA ILE A 91 22.69 -7.96 3.73
C ILE A 91 23.15 -7.15 2.52
N ILE A 92 22.91 -5.83 2.56
CA ILE A 92 23.47 -4.88 1.60
C ILE A 92 24.34 -3.88 2.37
N GLY A 93 25.64 -3.85 2.08
CA GLY A 93 26.61 -3.12 2.88
C GLY A 93 26.70 -3.67 4.30
N LYS A 94 26.27 -2.90 5.30
CA LYS A 94 26.23 -3.30 6.73
C LYS A 94 24.81 -3.41 7.30
N MET A 95 23.81 -3.49 6.42
CA MET A 95 22.40 -3.34 6.78
C MET A 95 21.58 -4.58 6.36
N ASN A 96 20.66 -5.03 7.23
CA ASN A 96 19.83 -6.21 7.02
C ASN A 96 18.43 -5.86 6.49
N TYR A 97 18.04 -6.41 5.35
CA TYR A 97 16.75 -6.21 4.70
C TYR A 97 15.96 -7.52 4.68
N PHE A 98 14.63 -7.43 4.78
CA PHE A 98 13.74 -8.55 4.52
C PHE A 98 13.03 -8.32 3.20
N PHE A 99 13.17 -9.26 2.27
CA PHE A 99 12.44 -9.24 1.01
C PHE A 99 11.42 -10.37 1.04
N SER A 100 10.14 -10.02 1.12
CA SER A 100 9.05 -11.00 1.12
C SER A 100 8.11 -10.76 -0.05
N ASN A 101 7.37 -11.80 -0.40
CA ASN A 101 6.24 -11.73 -1.28
C ASN A 101 5.07 -12.50 -0.68
N LEU A 102 3.87 -11.93 -0.81
CA LEU A 102 2.64 -12.54 -0.34
C LEU A 102 1.60 -12.44 -1.44
N ARG A 103 0.76 -13.47 -1.58
CA ARG A 103 -0.39 -13.38 -2.47
C ARG A 103 -1.44 -12.47 -1.86
N ARG A 104 -2.05 -11.59 -2.67
CA ARG A 104 -3.18 -10.74 -2.23
C ARG A 104 -4.37 -11.61 -1.86
N ASN A 105 -4.73 -12.52 -2.76
CA ASN A 105 -5.67 -13.59 -2.55
C ASN A 105 -4.92 -14.91 -2.51
N ARG A 106 -4.83 -15.50 -1.32
CA ARG A 106 -4.11 -16.76 -1.07
C ARG A 106 -4.71 -17.98 -1.78
N TYR A 107 -5.98 -17.90 -2.19
CA TYR A 107 -6.71 -18.97 -2.85
C TYR A 107 -6.53 -18.96 -4.38
N LYS A 108 -6.13 -17.82 -4.96
CA LYS A 108 -5.78 -17.71 -6.39
C LYS A 108 -4.33 -18.15 -6.62
N LYS A 109 -4.11 -19.03 -7.62
CA LYS A 109 -2.78 -19.58 -7.92
C LYS A 109 -1.96 -18.64 -8.79
N GLU A 110 -2.63 -17.89 -9.65
CA GLU A 110 -2.07 -16.90 -10.55
C GLU A 110 -1.32 -15.81 -9.76
N LEU A 111 -0.20 -15.33 -10.32
CA LEU A 111 0.59 -14.24 -9.71
C LEU A 111 0.26 -12.88 -10.32
N GLU A 112 -0.23 -12.86 -11.55
CA GLU A 112 -0.69 -11.64 -12.21
C GLU A 112 -1.79 -10.99 -11.36
N ASN A 113 -1.63 -9.70 -11.08
CA ASN A 113 -2.52 -8.92 -10.21
C ASN A 113 -2.74 -9.51 -8.80
N ASN A 114 -1.90 -10.43 -8.34
CA ASN A 114 -2.12 -11.18 -7.11
C ASN A 114 -0.89 -11.29 -6.21
N VAL A 115 0.15 -10.48 -6.41
CA VAL A 115 1.37 -10.50 -5.58
C VAL A 115 1.66 -9.14 -4.96
N ASN A 116 1.90 -9.11 -3.65
CA ASN A 116 2.48 -7.99 -2.94
C ASN A 116 3.92 -8.32 -2.64
N TYR A 117 4.83 -7.40 -2.96
CA TYR A 117 6.21 -7.47 -2.54
C TYR A 117 6.43 -6.50 -1.37
N SER A 118 7.25 -6.90 -0.41
CA SER A 118 7.62 -6.04 0.71
C SER A 118 9.14 -6.01 0.90
N ILE A 119 9.65 -4.81 1.20
CA ILE A 119 11.01 -4.59 1.67
C ILE A 119 10.92 -4.07 3.11
N GLY A 120 11.21 -4.94 4.07
CA GLY A 120 11.26 -4.60 5.49
C GLY A 120 12.66 -4.15 5.94
N PHE A 121 12.71 -3.11 6.77
CA PHE A 121 13.95 -2.63 7.38
C PHE A 121 14.12 -3.20 8.79
N TYR A 122 15.01 -4.20 8.94
CA TYR A 122 15.28 -4.80 10.26
C TYR A 122 15.70 -3.74 11.29
N GLY A 123 15.12 -3.83 12.49
CA GLY A 123 15.46 -2.98 13.64
C GLY A 123 14.74 -1.62 13.68
N PHE A 124 13.84 -1.32 12.75
CA PHE A 124 12.97 -0.13 12.81
C PHE A 124 11.53 -0.52 13.14
N TYR A 125 11.09 -0.19 14.35
CA TYR A 125 9.71 -0.34 14.80
C TYR A 125 8.90 0.92 14.46
N ASP A 126 7.66 0.75 14.01
CA ASP A 126 6.64 1.80 14.08
C ASP A 126 6.22 1.98 15.56
N TYR A 127 6.11 3.22 16.05
CA TYR A 127 5.81 3.46 17.47
C TYR A 127 4.34 3.29 17.83
N LYS A 128 3.44 3.20 16.84
CA LYS A 128 1.99 3.10 17.05
C LYS A 128 1.42 1.72 16.76
N LEU A 129 2.17 0.87 16.06
CA LEU A 129 1.79 -0.50 15.71
C LEU A 129 3.02 -1.40 15.80
N PRO A 130 2.87 -2.71 16.07
CA PRO A 130 3.99 -3.66 16.09
C PRO A 130 4.67 -3.87 14.73
N ASP A 131 4.30 -3.10 13.70
CA ASP A 131 4.76 -3.28 12.33
C ASP A 131 6.11 -2.59 12.08
N PHE A 132 6.94 -3.23 11.24
CA PHE A 132 8.23 -2.69 10.82
C PHE A 132 8.04 -1.63 9.74
N VAL A 133 8.93 -0.62 9.71
CA VAL A 133 9.01 0.30 8.56
C VAL A 133 9.27 -0.54 7.31
N SER A 134 8.32 -0.54 6.39
CA SER A 134 8.37 -1.34 5.17
C SER A 134 7.95 -0.55 3.94
N ILE A 135 8.52 -0.95 2.81
CA ILE A 135 8.09 -0.52 1.49
C ILE A 135 7.23 -1.62 0.91
N GLN A 136 6.01 -1.31 0.48
CA GLN A 136 5.18 -2.24 -0.28
C GLN A 136 5.25 -1.89 -1.76
N ILE A 137 5.33 -2.93 -2.61
CA ILE A 137 5.40 -2.81 -4.06
C ILE A 137 4.34 -3.76 -4.63
N GLN A 138 3.34 -3.20 -5.29
CA GLN A 138 2.19 -3.94 -5.79
C GLN A 138 2.09 -3.79 -7.33
N PRO A 139 2.56 -4.77 -8.11
CA PRO A 139 2.36 -4.75 -9.56
C PRO A 139 0.90 -5.02 -9.92
N PHE A 140 0.43 -4.33 -10.96
CA PHE A 140 -0.85 -4.55 -11.61
C PHE A 140 -0.69 -4.46 -13.14
N THR A 141 -1.39 -5.33 -13.86
CA THR A 141 -1.57 -5.29 -15.32
C THR A 141 -3.03 -4.95 -15.59
N ILE A 142 -3.26 -3.86 -16.31
CA ILE A 142 -4.60 -3.42 -16.74
C ILE A 142 -4.52 -3.16 -18.24
N ASP A 143 -5.30 -3.89 -19.04
CA ASP A 143 -5.28 -3.81 -20.51
C ASP A 143 -3.88 -3.93 -21.12
N ASN A 144 -3.08 -4.89 -20.62
CA ASN A 144 -1.67 -5.10 -20.99
C ASN A 144 -0.73 -3.93 -20.65
N ILE A 145 -1.19 -2.93 -19.89
CA ILE A 145 -0.35 -1.86 -19.36
C ILE A 145 0.02 -2.21 -17.93
N GLU A 146 1.31 -2.20 -17.64
CA GLU A 146 1.82 -2.48 -16.30
C GLU A 146 1.93 -1.20 -15.47
N PHE A 147 1.31 -1.25 -14.30
CA PHE A 147 1.37 -0.27 -13.24
C PHE A 147 2.02 -0.89 -12.01
N VAL A 148 2.71 -0.07 -11.22
CA VAL A 148 3.24 -0.49 -9.92
C VAL A 148 2.84 0.54 -8.88
N ILE A 149 2.23 0.05 -7.80
CA ILE A 149 1.87 0.87 -6.65
C ILE A 149 2.98 0.72 -5.63
N TYR A 150 3.61 1.84 -5.27
CA TYR A 150 4.63 1.89 -4.24
C TYR A 150 4.06 2.55 -3.02
N TYR A 151 4.29 1.95 -1.87
CA TYR A 151 3.84 2.48 -0.60
C TYR A 151 4.95 2.51 0.42
N TYR A 152 5.08 3.65 1.09
CA TYR A 152 5.95 3.81 2.25
C TYR A 152 5.12 4.40 3.39
N HIS A 153 5.22 3.77 4.56
CA HIS A 153 4.59 4.27 5.78
C HIS A 153 5.59 4.48 6.90
N LEU A 154 5.27 5.45 7.73
CA LEU A 154 6.05 5.81 8.91
C LEU A 154 5.09 6.34 9.98
N ASN A 155 5.00 5.64 11.11
CA ASN A 155 4.14 5.98 12.24
C ASN A 155 2.64 6.01 11.89
N GLY A 156 2.19 5.02 11.11
CA GLY A 156 0.80 4.88 10.64
C GLY A 156 0.33 5.94 9.63
N VAL A 157 1.23 6.78 9.11
CA VAL A 157 0.96 7.72 8.02
C VAL A 157 1.81 7.33 6.82
N GLY A 158 1.19 7.24 5.65
CA GLY A 158 1.91 6.96 4.43
C GLY A 158 1.23 7.57 3.21
N THR A 159 1.99 7.68 2.14
CA THR A 159 1.50 8.07 0.82
C THR A 159 1.88 6.96 -0.14
N TYR A 160 0.94 6.57 -1.00
CA TYR A 160 1.24 5.64 -2.08
C TYR A 160 1.27 6.36 -3.43
N TYR A 161 2.06 5.81 -4.34
CA TYR A 161 2.29 6.34 -5.67
C TYR A 161 2.00 5.25 -6.70
N ILE A 162 1.25 5.58 -7.75
CA ILE A 162 1.06 4.70 -8.89
C ILE A 162 2.01 5.15 -9.99
N LYS A 163 2.81 4.21 -10.48
CA LYS A 163 3.77 4.42 -11.56
C LYS A 163 3.40 3.55 -12.75
N GLU A 164 3.33 4.15 -13.93
CA GLU A 164 3.28 3.40 -15.19
C GLU A 164 4.69 2.94 -15.55
N VAL A 165 4.88 1.64 -15.75
CA VAL A 165 6.21 1.04 -15.90
C VAL A 165 6.89 1.48 -17.19
N ILE A 166 6.17 1.44 -18.32
CA ILE A 166 6.74 1.73 -19.65
C ILE A 166 7.24 3.17 -19.74
N SER A 167 6.42 4.14 -19.32
CA SER A 167 6.80 5.56 -19.36
C SER A 167 7.72 5.96 -18.19
N ASN A 168 7.84 5.10 -17.17
CA ASN A 168 8.56 5.37 -15.93
C ASN A 168 8.04 6.64 -15.20
N LYS A 169 6.75 6.96 -15.34
CA LYS A 169 6.13 8.15 -14.75
C LYS A 169 5.23 7.78 -13.58
N ILE A 170 5.31 8.57 -12.53
CA ILE A 170 4.32 8.58 -11.46
C ILE A 170 3.12 9.36 -11.98
N ILE A 171 1.98 8.70 -12.02
CA ILE A 171 0.74 9.22 -12.64
C ILE A 171 -0.31 9.59 -11.59
N PHE A 172 -0.19 9.04 -10.38
CA PHE A 172 -1.13 9.26 -9.30
C PHE A 172 -0.44 9.15 -7.94
N GLU A 173 -0.91 9.95 -6.98
CA GLU A 173 -0.48 9.93 -5.58
C GLU A 173 -1.71 10.09 -4.68
N SER A 174 -1.74 9.41 -3.55
CA SER A 174 -2.84 9.53 -2.57
C SER A 174 -2.35 9.15 -1.16
N PRO A 175 -2.86 9.81 -0.10
CA PRO A 175 -2.61 9.37 1.26
C PRO A 175 -3.21 7.98 1.49
N ALA A 176 -2.43 7.12 2.15
CA ALA A 176 -2.89 5.81 2.60
C ALA A 176 -3.40 5.89 4.04
N LEU A 177 -4.35 5.02 4.37
CA LEU A 177 -4.98 4.95 5.69
C LEU A 177 -4.71 3.61 6.40
N THR A 178 -3.74 2.84 5.90
CA THR A 178 -3.37 1.51 6.41
C THR A 178 -1.87 1.42 6.67
N SER A 179 -1.43 0.48 7.51
CA SER A 179 -0.01 0.11 7.61
C SER A 179 0.34 -1.09 6.72
N ASN A 180 -0.66 -1.69 6.07
CA ASN A 180 -0.50 -2.79 5.14
C ASN A 180 -0.30 -2.30 3.69
N CYS A 181 -0.64 -3.14 2.71
CA CYS A 181 -0.70 -2.74 1.32
C CYS A 181 -1.92 -1.83 1.08
N PRO A 182 -1.75 -0.64 0.48
CA PRO A 182 -2.81 0.37 0.43
C PRO A 182 -3.91 0.05 -0.57
N VAL A 183 -3.65 -0.75 -1.61
CA VAL A 183 -4.62 -1.00 -2.68
C VAL A 183 -4.93 -2.50 -2.78
N VAL A 184 -6.21 -2.82 -2.69
CA VAL A 184 -6.75 -4.19 -2.75
C VAL A 184 -7.19 -4.54 -4.17
N ILE A 185 -7.88 -3.60 -4.83
CA ILE A 185 -8.42 -3.77 -6.19
C ILE A 185 -7.94 -2.59 -7.05
N PHE A 186 -7.51 -2.87 -8.27
CA PHE A 186 -7.18 -1.86 -9.25
C PHE A 186 -7.52 -2.35 -10.66
N ASN A 187 -8.62 -1.83 -11.22
CA ASN A 187 -9.22 -2.40 -12.43
C ASN A 187 -9.81 -1.35 -13.36
N LYS A 188 -9.92 -1.71 -14.65
CA LYS A 188 -10.58 -0.88 -15.67
C LYS A 188 -12.09 -0.98 -15.60
N LEU A 189 -12.73 0.19 -15.56
CA LEU A 189 -14.18 0.33 -15.72
C LEU A 189 -14.54 0.52 -17.19
N ASP A 190 -13.93 1.51 -17.83
CA ASP A 190 -14.10 1.84 -19.24
C ASP A 190 -12.83 2.54 -19.79
N LYS A 191 -12.89 3.12 -20.99
CA LYS A 191 -11.75 3.78 -21.65
C LYS A 191 -11.09 4.87 -20.79
N ASN A 192 -11.85 5.56 -19.96
CA ASN A 192 -11.44 6.77 -19.25
C ASN A 192 -11.45 6.61 -17.72
N HIS A 193 -11.86 5.46 -17.20
CA HIS A 193 -12.07 5.28 -15.77
C HIS A 193 -11.45 3.99 -15.22
N LEU A 194 -10.82 4.13 -14.06
CA LEU A 194 -10.27 3.03 -13.27
C LEU A 194 -10.95 3.01 -11.90
N LEU A 195 -11.28 1.81 -11.42
CA LEU A 195 -11.73 1.57 -10.05
C LEU A 195 -10.51 1.23 -9.19
N LEU A 196 -10.40 1.91 -8.04
CA LEU A 196 -9.50 1.51 -6.97
C LEU A 196 -10.31 1.20 -5.72
N VAL A 197 -9.91 0.13 -5.03
CA VAL A 197 -10.33 -0.13 -3.65
C VAL A 197 -9.10 -0.07 -2.76
N GLU A 198 -9.14 0.82 -1.78
CA GLU A 198 -8.09 0.98 -0.79
C GLU A 198 -8.40 0.22 0.49
N ASP A 199 -7.36 -0.32 1.11
CA ASP A 199 -7.36 -0.77 2.49
C ASP A 199 -7.23 0.44 3.43
N MET A 200 -8.14 0.54 4.40
CA MET A 200 -8.14 1.57 5.45
C MET A 200 -7.76 0.99 6.82
N GLY A 201 -7.13 -0.20 6.84
CA GLY A 201 -6.72 -0.88 8.06
C GLY A 201 -7.94 -1.23 8.90
N SER A 202 -7.97 -0.80 10.16
CA SER A 202 -9.08 -1.13 11.06
C SER A 202 -10.38 -0.36 10.80
N LEU A 203 -10.45 0.38 9.69
CA LEU A 203 -11.66 1.09 9.24
C LEU A 203 -12.32 0.40 8.03
N GLY A 204 -11.79 -0.74 7.58
CA GLY A 204 -12.29 -1.50 6.44
C GLY A 204 -11.71 -1.01 5.12
N GLN A 205 -12.56 -0.84 4.10
CA GLN A 205 -12.18 -0.51 2.73
C GLN A 205 -12.97 0.67 2.18
N ARG A 206 -12.37 1.39 1.23
CA ARG A 206 -13.10 2.37 0.41
C ARG A 206 -12.83 2.19 -1.07
N ALA A 207 -13.88 2.30 -1.87
CA ALA A 207 -13.79 2.36 -3.32
C ALA A 207 -13.84 3.81 -3.80
N PHE A 208 -13.08 4.13 -4.84
CA PHE A 208 -13.23 5.36 -5.62
C PHE A 208 -12.88 5.14 -7.09
N VAL A 209 -13.31 6.09 -7.93
CA VAL A 209 -13.03 6.06 -9.37
C VAL A 209 -12.04 7.16 -9.73
N ILE A 210 -11.01 6.78 -10.50
CA ILE A 210 -10.07 7.71 -11.10
C ILE A 210 -10.49 7.97 -12.55
N ASN A 211 -10.61 9.24 -12.92
CA ASN A 211 -10.67 9.66 -14.31
C ASN A 211 -9.24 9.78 -14.87
N THR A 212 -8.98 9.10 -15.98
CA THR A 212 -7.65 9.00 -16.60
C THR A 212 -7.40 9.99 -17.74
N VAL A 213 -8.39 10.83 -18.06
CA VAL A 213 -8.29 11.84 -19.12
C VAL A 213 -7.37 12.97 -18.66
N LYS A 214 -6.25 13.14 -19.37
CA LYS A 214 -5.16 14.09 -19.05
C LYS A 214 -4.42 13.73 -17.75
N LYS A 215 -4.85 14.27 -16.62
CA LYS A 215 -4.22 14.07 -15.30
C LYS A 215 -5.15 13.22 -14.46
N TRP A 216 -4.62 12.12 -13.94
CA TRP A 216 -5.39 11.22 -13.11
C TRP A 216 -5.86 11.95 -11.85
N HIS A 217 -7.16 11.91 -11.61
CA HIS A 217 -7.78 12.50 -10.43
C HIS A 217 -9.03 11.70 -10.05
N ILE A 218 -9.35 11.74 -8.76
CA ILE A 218 -10.53 11.06 -8.23
C ILE A 218 -11.78 11.86 -8.63
N ILE A 219 -12.84 11.16 -9.05
CA ILE A 219 -14.13 11.77 -9.42
C ILE A 219 -15.26 11.30 -8.49
N PRO A 220 -16.29 12.14 -8.26
CA PRO A 220 -17.55 11.70 -7.69
C PRO A 220 -18.24 10.68 -8.61
N ALA A 221 -18.41 9.45 -8.14
CA ALA A 221 -18.83 8.31 -8.97
C ALA A 221 -19.75 7.33 -8.24
N PHE A 222 -20.22 7.69 -7.04
CA PHE A 222 -21.10 6.86 -6.22
C PHE A 222 -22.35 7.64 -5.80
N LYS A 223 -23.50 6.97 -5.69
CA LYS A 223 -24.76 7.49 -5.14
C LYS A 223 -25.37 6.47 -4.18
N GLY A 224 -26.25 6.91 -3.27
CA GLY A 224 -26.91 6.05 -2.30
C GLY A 224 -26.71 6.54 -0.86
N MET A 225 -27.11 5.71 0.10
CA MET A 225 -26.99 6.00 1.53
C MET A 225 -25.52 5.96 1.94
N ALA A 226 -24.95 7.07 2.38
CA ALA A 226 -23.58 7.12 2.90
C ALA A 226 -23.55 7.42 4.39
N PHE A 227 -22.44 7.07 5.05
CA PHE A 227 -22.22 7.51 6.42
C PHE A 227 -22.20 9.04 6.50
N LYS A 228 -22.80 9.60 7.56
CA LYS A 228 -22.67 11.05 7.82
C LYS A 228 -21.18 11.39 8.02
N PHE A 229 -20.73 12.47 7.39
CA PHE A 229 -19.36 12.95 7.55
C PHE A 229 -19.11 13.29 9.04
N ASP A 230 -17.95 12.86 9.53
CA ASP A 230 -17.33 13.18 10.84
C ASP A 230 -17.58 12.25 12.05
N ASP A 231 -18.49 11.26 11.94
CA ASP A 231 -18.72 10.36 13.07
C ASP A 231 -18.07 8.99 12.90
N LYS A 232 -17.37 8.55 13.95
CA LYS A 232 -17.07 7.12 14.18
C LYS A 232 -18.35 6.31 14.45
N GLU A 233 -19.51 6.97 14.50
CA GLU A 233 -20.82 6.37 14.53
C GLU A 233 -21.27 5.99 13.12
N TYR A 234 -20.91 4.78 12.70
CA TYR A 234 -21.41 4.18 11.47
C TYR A 234 -22.93 3.90 11.48
N ALA A 235 -23.61 4.20 12.59
CA ALA A 235 -25.04 3.97 12.80
C ALA A 235 -25.94 4.95 12.00
N GLN A 236 -25.42 6.11 11.59
CA GLN A 236 -26.21 7.12 10.89
C GLN A 236 -25.82 7.23 9.42
N LYS A 237 -26.76 6.89 8.54
CA LYS A 237 -26.64 7.09 7.09
C LYS A 237 -27.61 8.16 6.60
N ALA A 238 -27.21 8.87 5.57
CA ALA A 238 -28.05 9.81 4.86
C ALA A 238 -27.98 9.54 3.36
N ASP A 239 -29.10 9.74 2.67
CA ASP A 239 -29.07 9.78 1.21
C ASP A 239 -28.26 11.01 0.80
N VAL A 240 -27.12 10.74 0.19
CA VAL A 240 -26.26 11.75 -0.40
C VAL A 240 -26.28 11.53 -1.89
N GLY A 241 -26.29 12.64 -2.63
CA GLY A 241 -26.18 12.61 -4.08
C GLY A 241 -24.84 12.04 -4.56
N LEU A 242 -24.27 12.64 -5.59
CA LEU A 242 -23.02 12.13 -6.14
C LEU A 242 -21.86 12.36 -5.15
N ARG A 243 -21.16 11.28 -4.79
CA ARG A 243 -20.05 11.28 -3.82
C ARG A 243 -18.82 10.54 -4.35
N THR A 244 -17.68 10.82 -3.72
CA THR A 244 -16.36 10.31 -4.13
C THR A 244 -16.11 8.87 -3.74
N TYR A 245 -16.57 8.47 -2.55
CA TYR A 245 -16.22 7.18 -1.94
C TYR A 245 -17.46 6.35 -1.66
N ALA A 246 -17.40 5.06 -1.97
CA ALA A 246 -18.22 4.05 -1.30
C ALA A 246 -17.38 3.38 -0.20
N ARG A 247 -18.00 3.06 0.94
CA ARG A 247 -17.30 2.51 2.09
C ARG A 247 -17.88 1.17 2.54
N PHE A 248 -16.97 0.23 2.77
CA PHE A 248 -17.22 -1.00 3.52
C PHE A 248 -16.45 -0.81 4.83
N ALA A 249 -17.17 -0.54 5.91
CA ALA A 249 -16.59 -0.21 7.20
C ALA A 249 -16.65 -1.41 8.15
N GLU A 250 -15.64 -1.50 9.00
CA GLU A 250 -15.56 -2.42 10.12
C GLU A 250 -14.80 -1.77 11.26
N SER A 251 -14.80 -2.41 12.43
CA SER A 251 -14.10 -1.94 13.61
C SER A 251 -12.97 -2.89 14.01
N LYS A 252 -11.99 -2.36 14.73
CA LYS A 252 -10.88 -3.17 15.26
C LYS A 252 -11.37 -4.32 16.15
N SER A 253 -12.45 -4.12 16.90
CA SER A 253 -13.09 -5.13 17.74
C SER A 253 -13.69 -6.26 16.90
N ILE A 254 -14.37 -5.95 15.79
CA ILE A 254 -14.88 -6.96 14.84
C ILE A 254 -13.72 -7.77 14.24
N ILE A 255 -12.67 -7.10 13.75
CA ILE A 255 -11.48 -7.78 13.20
C ILE A 255 -10.86 -8.72 14.23
N ASN A 256 -10.71 -8.26 15.48
CA ASN A 256 -10.12 -9.06 16.56
C ASN A 256 -11.02 -10.22 17.01
N GLY A 257 -12.34 -10.04 17.03
CA GLY A 257 -13.30 -11.04 17.50
C GLY A 257 -13.50 -12.19 16.51
N TYR A 258 -13.56 -11.88 15.21
CA TYR A 258 -13.88 -12.87 14.16
C TYR A 258 -12.67 -13.30 13.33
N GLY A 259 -11.61 -12.50 13.31
CA GLY A 259 -10.37 -12.77 12.59
C GLY A 259 -10.41 -12.39 11.11
N PRO A 260 -9.26 -11.99 10.53
CA PRO A 260 -9.20 -11.40 9.19
C PRO A 260 -9.68 -12.33 8.07
N GLY A 261 -9.43 -13.64 8.18
CA GLY A 261 -9.85 -14.60 7.16
C GLY A 261 -11.37 -14.82 7.08
N PHE A 262 -12.12 -14.50 8.15
CA PHE A 262 -13.57 -14.50 8.11
C PHE A 262 -14.10 -13.23 7.45
N ILE A 263 -13.50 -12.09 7.78
CA ILE A 263 -13.84 -10.76 7.26
C ILE A 263 -13.62 -10.65 5.74
N GLU A 264 -12.56 -11.26 5.20
CA GLU A 264 -12.22 -11.30 3.76
C GLU A 264 -13.41 -11.74 2.86
N LYS A 265 -14.37 -12.50 3.41
CA LYS A 265 -15.57 -12.92 2.66
C LYS A 265 -16.51 -11.77 2.34
N TYR A 266 -16.57 -10.77 3.21
CA TYR A 266 -17.49 -9.64 3.15
C TYR A 266 -16.87 -8.39 2.51
N GLU A 267 -15.55 -8.33 2.44
CA GLU A 267 -14.81 -7.24 1.79
C GLU A 267 -15.24 -7.00 0.33
N MET A 268 -14.85 -5.84 -0.19
CA MET A 268 -15.21 -5.44 -1.54
C MET A 268 -14.58 -6.38 -2.58
N LYS A 269 -15.38 -6.73 -3.58
CA LYS A 269 -14.99 -7.55 -4.74
C LYS A 269 -15.41 -6.83 -6.01
N PHE A 270 -14.66 -7.06 -7.09
CA PHE A 270 -14.97 -6.50 -8.39
C PHE A 270 -15.03 -7.61 -9.45
N ASP A 271 -16.14 -7.64 -10.19
CA ASP A 271 -16.30 -8.48 -11.38
C ASP A 271 -15.97 -7.65 -12.63
N GLU A 272 -14.82 -7.95 -13.23
CA GLU A 272 -14.34 -7.27 -14.44
C GLU A 272 -15.23 -7.47 -15.66
N LYS A 273 -15.96 -8.58 -15.76
CA LYS A 273 -16.79 -8.90 -16.93
C LYS A 273 -18.05 -8.05 -16.94
N THR A 274 -18.72 -7.97 -15.79
CA THR A 274 -19.96 -7.21 -15.65
C THR A 274 -19.72 -5.75 -15.25
N LYS A 275 -18.50 -5.41 -14.82
CA LYS A 275 -18.13 -4.12 -14.22
C LYS A 275 -18.94 -3.85 -12.95
N THR A 276 -19.05 -4.87 -12.11
CA THR A 276 -19.86 -4.83 -10.88
C THR A 276 -18.95 -4.78 -9.67
N LEU A 277 -19.14 -3.76 -8.84
CA LEU A 277 -18.57 -3.69 -7.48
C LEU A 277 -19.57 -4.34 -6.52
N SER A 278 -19.07 -5.17 -5.61
CA SER A 278 -19.90 -5.81 -4.58
C SER A 278 -19.19 -5.91 -3.25
N TYR A 279 -19.96 -6.09 -2.18
CA TYR A 279 -19.46 -6.52 -0.87
C TYR A 279 -20.53 -7.39 -0.19
N GLY A 280 -20.08 -8.23 0.75
CA GLY A 280 -20.96 -9.11 1.49
C GLY A 280 -21.68 -8.39 2.63
N LYS A 281 -22.94 -8.74 2.84
CA LYS A 281 -23.77 -8.34 3.97
C LYS A 281 -23.92 -9.55 4.89
N TYR A 282 -23.41 -9.43 6.10
CA TYR A 282 -23.56 -10.47 7.10
C TYR A 282 -25.03 -10.62 7.49
N LYS A 283 -25.51 -11.86 7.53
CA LYS A 283 -26.84 -12.23 8.04
C LYS A 283 -26.69 -13.25 9.16
N PRO A 284 -27.16 -12.97 10.38
CA PRO A 284 -27.19 -13.97 11.43
C PRO A 284 -28.27 -15.03 11.15
N LYS A 285 -27.94 -16.32 11.39
CA LYS A 285 -28.71 -17.57 11.07
C LYS A 285 -28.51 -18.05 9.63
N LYS A 286 -28.76 -19.36 9.38
CA LYS A 286 -28.45 -20.18 8.18
C LYS A 286 -28.96 -19.67 6.81
N GLU A 287 -29.27 -18.40 6.67
CA GLU A 287 -29.60 -17.77 5.41
C GLU A 287 -28.31 -17.34 4.69
N GLU A 288 -28.32 -17.45 3.36
CA GLU A 288 -27.19 -17.12 2.50
C GLU A 288 -26.69 -15.68 2.73
N GLU A 289 -25.37 -15.50 2.58
CA GLU A 289 -24.72 -14.19 2.58
C GLU A 289 -25.49 -13.24 1.65
N GLY A 290 -25.97 -12.11 2.19
CA GLY A 290 -26.54 -11.08 1.34
C GLY A 290 -25.40 -10.45 0.53
N ILE A 291 -25.60 -10.18 -0.75
CA ILE A 291 -24.62 -9.43 -1.54
C ILE A 291 -25.22 -8.09 -1.90
N ILE A 292 -24.53 -7.01 -1.56
CA ILE A 292 -24.83 -5.69 -2.11
C ILE A 292 -23.91 -5.49 -3.30
N SER A 293 -24.50 -5.12 -4.45
CA SER A 293 -23.75 -4.99 -5.69
C SER A 293 -24.28 -3.83 -6.52
N ALA A 294 -23.38 -3.19 -7.27
CA ALA A 294 -23.70 -2.10 -8.17
C ALA A 294 -22.87 -2.23 -9.44
N GLN A 295 -23.54 -2.14 -10.60
CA GLN A 295 -22.89 -2.14 -11.90
C GLN A 295 -22.47 -0.71 -12.29
N TRP A 296 -21.29 -0.58 -12.90
CA TRP A 296 -20.85 0.67 -13.51
C TRP A 296 -21.76 1.04 -14.68
N THR A 297 -22.61 2.03 -14.48
CA THR A 297 -23.55 2.50 -15.51
C THR A 297 -23.66 4.02 -15.46
N ASN A 298 -23.68 4.67 -16.61
CA ASN A 298 -23.76 6.13 -16.73
C ASN A 298 -22.73 6.88 -15.85
N HIS A 299 -21.50 6.35 -15.80
CA HIS A 299 -20.40 6.86 -14.99
C HIS A 299 -20.66 6.89 -13.47
N CYS A 300 -21.48 5.96 -12.97
CA CYS A 300 -21.84 5.92 -11.56
C CYS A 300 -22.05 4.48 -11.07
N PHE A 301 -21.75 4.25 -9.80
CA PHE A 301 -22.26 3.14 -9.01
C PHE A 301 -23.37 3.64 -8.09
N THR A 302 -24.54 2.99 -8.12
CA THR A 302 -25.58 3.21 -7.12
C THR A 302 -25.42 2.17 -6.02
N MET A 303 -24.71 2.55 -4.95
CA MET A 303 -24.29 1.65 -3.89
C MET A 303 -24.25 2.41 -2.57
N ASP A 304 -24.86 1.82 -1.54
CA ASP A 304 -24.81 2.36 -0.19
C ASP A 304 -23.44 2.11 0.44
N ASP A 305 -23.13 2.81 1.51
CA ASP A 305 -22.07 2.42 2.42
C ASP A 305 -22.60 1.31 3.37
N TYR A 306 -21.71 0.46 3.86
CA TYR A 306 -22.09 -0.65 4.75
C TYR A 306 -21.11 -0.79 5.91
N PHE A 307 -21.62 -0.86 7.13
CA PHE A 307 -20.83 -1.18 8.32
C PHE A 307 -21.16 -2.58 8.80
N LEU A 308 -20.14 -3.42 8.92
CA LEU A 308 -20.30 -4.83 9.28
C LEU A 308 -20.96 -5.00 10.66
N GLY A 309 -20.69 -4.09 11.60
CA GLY A 309 -21.30 -4.07 12.93
C GLY A 309 -22.80 -3.75 12.96
N GLU A 310 -23.43 -3.39 11.83
CA GLU A 310 -24.89 -3.31 11.74
C GLU A 310 -25.57 -4.67 11.90
N ASN A 311 -24.87 -5.76 11.57
CA ASN A 311 -25.42 -7.11 11.61
C ASN A 311 -24.57 -8.09 12.43
N MET A 312 -23.32 -7.71 12.71
CA MET A 312 -22.37 -8.48 13.50
C MET A 312 -22.25 -7.87 14.88
N GLU A 313 -22.11 -8.71 15.91
CA GLU A 313 -21.85 -8.21 17.25
C GLU A 313 -20.51 -7.46 17.24
N ASP A 314 -20.55 -6.18 17.60
CA ASP A 314 -19.35 -5.36 17.78
C ASP A 314 -19.05 -5.26 19.28
N PRO A 315 -18.01 -5.96 19.79
CA PRO A 315 -17.65 -5.91 21.20
C PRO A 315 -17.35 -4.51 21.75
N SER A 316 -17.10 -3.52 20.88
CA SER A 316 -16.87 -2.12 21.28
C SER A 316 -18.17 -1.32 21.51
N GLN A 317 -19.31 -1.83 21.05
CA GLN A 317 -20.63 -1.21 21.22
C GLN A 317 -21.46 -1.86 22.34
N ILE A 318 -20.93 -2.88 23.00
CA ILE A 318 -21.54 -3.47 24.20
C ILE A 318 -21.32 -2.49 25.37
N PRO A 319 -22.38 -1.99 26.03
CA PRO A 319 -22.22 -1.23 27.26
C PRO A 319 -21.42 -2.06 28.26
N ARG A 320 -20.33 -1.51 28.78
CA ARG A 320 -19.65 -2.13 29.91
C ARG A 320 -20.58 -1.99 31.11
N GLU A 321 -21.20 -3.10 31.52
CA GLU A 321 -21.95 -3.20 32.78
C GLU A 321 -21.05 -2.96 34.00
#